data_AF-A0A3M1JMS7-F1
#
_entry.id   AF-A0A3M1JMS7-F1
#
_cell.length_a   1.000
_cell.length_b   1.000
_cell.length_c   1.000
_cell.angle_alpha   90.00
_cell.angle_beta   90.00
_cell.angle_gamma   90.00
#
_symmetry.space_group_name_H-M   'P 1'
#
loop_
_entity.id
_entity.type
_entity.pdbx_description
1 polymer ?
#
loop_
_entity_poly.entity_id
_entity_poly.type
_entity_poly.pdbx_seq_one_letter_code
_entity_poly.pdbx_strand_id
1 'polypeptide(L)'
;MSQDDIDASTAPLIEHLVELRQRLMWACAAIFVAFLVCFWFAKDIYNILLYPYKQAVGGDTRIEMIYTAPQEFFFTELKLSLFGALFLAFPIIASQIYMFVAPGLYKHERRAFLP
;
A
#
# COMPACT_ATOMS: atom_id res chain seq x y z
N MET A 1 -24.55 14.06 32.14
CA MET A 1 -23.62 14.33 31.01
C MET A 1 -24.24 15.50 30.26
N SER A 2 -23.57 16.65 30.21
CA SER A 2 -24.15 17.87 29.62
C SER A 2 -24.18 17.73 28.10
N GLN A 3 -25.14 18.37 27.43
CA GLN A 3 -25.21 18.48 25.96
C GLN A 3 -23.88 19.07 25.40
N ASP A 4 -23.25 19.97 26.15
CA ASP A 4 -21.98 20.62 25.80
C ASP A 4 -20.78 19.65 25.76
N ASP A 5 -20.81 18.58 26.58
CA ASP A 5 -19.75 17.55 26.58
C ASP A 5 -19.82 16.66 25.32
N ILE A 6 -21.01 16.51 24.74
CA ILE A 6 -21.26 15.69 23.55
C ILE A 6 -20.80 16.44 22.29
N ASP A 7 -21.09 17.75 22.19
CA ASP A 7 -20.63 18.58 21.07
C ASP A 7 -19.10 18.77 21.09
N ALA A 8 -18.50 18.92 22.27
CA ALA A 8 -17.05 19.02 22.43
C ALA A 8 -16.30 17.72 22.11
N SER A 9 -16.94 16.55 22.22
CA SER A 9 -16.38 15.24 21.83
C SER A 9 -16.63 14.93 20.35
N THR A 10 -17.70 15.46 19.76
CA THR A 10 -18.03 15.26 18.34
C THR A 10 -17.10 16.06 17.41
N ALA A 11 -16.75 17.29 17.78
CA ALA A 11 -15.79 18.11 17.03
C ALA A 11 -14.41 17.42 16.78
N PRO A 12 -13.71 16.85 17.78
CA PRO A 12 -12.42 16.18 17.59
C PRO A 12 -12.53 14.82 16.90
N LEU A 13 -13.69 14.16 16.91
CA LEU A 13 -13.93 12.94 16.14
C LEU A 13 -14.05 13.25 14.64
N ILE A 14 -14.73 14.35 14.29
CA ILE A 14 -14.85 14.79 12.90
C ILE A 14 -13.49 15.21 12.33
N GLU A 15 -12.66 15.92 13.11
CA GLU A 15 -11.28 16.27 12.68
C GLU A 15 -10.44 15.02 12.39
N HIS A 16 -10.52 14.00 13.25
CA HIS A 16 -9.75 12.77 13.05
C HIS A 16 -10.21 11.95 11.83
N LEU A 17 -11.51 11.96 11.52
CA LEU A 17 -12.04 11.32 10.30
C LEU A 17 -11.63 12.09 9.03
N VAL A 18 -11.58 13.42 9.08
CA VAL A 18 -11.11 14.25 7.97
C VAL A 18 -9.64 13.99 7.65
N GLU A 19 -8.83 13.82 8.70
CA GLU A 19 -7.43 13.44 8.61
C GLU A 19 -7.25 12.04 7.98
N LEU A 20 -8.04 11.04 8.40
CA LEU A 20 -8.01 9.69 7.80
C LEU A 20 -8.29 9.73 6.29
N ARG A 21 -9.32 10.48 5.88
CA ARG A 21 -9.65 10.69 4.46
C ARG A 21 -8.45 11.19 3.67
N GLN A 22 -7.78 12.23 4.18
CA GLN A 22 -6.68 12.87 3.46
C GLN A 22 -5.51 11.90 3.32
N ARG A 23 -5.15 11.21 4.41
CA ARG A 23 -4.08 10.20 4.42
C ARG A 23 -4.37 9.03 3.49
N LEU A 24 -5.61 8.56 3.48
CA LEU A 24 -6.06 7.48 2.59
C LEU A 24 -5.88 7.87 1.12
N MET A 25 -6.27 9.09 0.74
CA MET A 25 -6.05 9.58 -0.63
C MET A 25 -4.58 9.60 -1.01
N TRP A 26 -3.70 10.07 -0.11
CA TRP A 26 -2.25 10.07 -0.35
C TRP A 26 -1.66 8.65 -0.44
N ALA A 27 -2.10 7.73 0.41
CA ALA A 27 -1.66 6.33 0.36
C ALA A 27 -2.12 5.65 -0.94
N CYS A 28 -3.37 5.84 -1.35
CA CYS A 28 -3.89 5.36 -2.63
C CYS A 28 -3.13 5.96 -3.82
N ALA A 29 -2.84 7.27 -3.79
CA ALA A 29 -2.05 7.92 -4.83
C ALA A 29 -0.61 7.36 -4.91
N ALA A 30 0.03 7.11 -3.76
CA ALA A 30 1.36 6.51 -3.70
C ALA A 30 1.38 5.09 -4.28
N ILE A 31 0.39 4.25 -3.91
CA ILE A 31 0.22 2.91 -4.48
C ILE A 31 -0.02 2.99 -5.99
N PHE A 32 -0.86 3.92 -6.45
CA PHE A 32 -1.18 4.08 -7.86
C PHE A 32 0.06 4.48 -8.69
N VAL A 33 0.86 5.44 -8.20
CA VAL A 33 2.11 5.83 -8.86
C VAL A 33 3.12 4.67 -8.86
N ALA A 34 3.30 3.99 -7.73
CA ALA A 34 4.18 2.82 -7.65
C ALA A 34 3.70 1.68 -8.57
N PHE A 35 2.39 1.50 -8.71
CA PHE A 35 1.77 0.54 -9.62
C PHE A 35 2.08 0.86 -11.06
N LEU A 36 1.95 2.11 -11.51
CA LEU A 36 2.30 2.48 -12.88
C LEU A 36 3.78 2.20 -13.19
N VAL A 37 4.67 2.48 -12.24
CA VAL A 37 6.10 2.16 -12.36
C VAL A 37 6.31 0.64 -12.44
N CYS A 38 5.79 -0.12 -11.49
CA CYS A 38 5.92 -1.58 -11.49
C CYS A 38 5.26 -2.26 -12.69
N PHE A 39 4.15 -1.70 -13.20
CA PHE A 39 3.46 -2.20 -14.39
C PHE A 39 4.31 -1.99 -15.64
N TRP A 40 5.01 -0.84 -15.74
CA TRP A 40 5.92 -0.60 -16.86
C TRP A 40 7.13 -1.55 -16.85
N PHE A 41 7.65 -1.88 -15.66
CA PHE A 41 8.74 -2.83 -15.46
C PHE A 41 8.28 -4.28 -15.18
N ALA A 42 7.00 -4.61 -15.41
CA ALA A 42 6.43 -5.89 -15.01
C ALA A 42 7.16 -7.09 -15.65
N LYS A 43 7.56 -6.94 -16.92
CA LYS A 43 8.30 -7.97 -17.66
C LYS A 43 9.67 -8.26 -17.07
N ASP A 44 10.38 -7.24 -16.63
CA ASP A 44 11.71 -7.38 -16.02
C ASP A 44 11.61 -8.06 -14.66
N ILE A 45 10.65 -7.63 -13.83
CA ILE A 45 10.34 -8.28 -12.54
C ILE A 45 9.97 -9.74 -12.75
N TYR A 46 9.16 -10.03 -13.76
CA TYR A 46 8.75 -11.38 -14.11
C TYR A 46 9.94 -12.26 -14.54
N ASN A 47 10.84 -11.73 -15.37
CA ASN A 47 12.04 -12.44 -15.82
C ASN A 47 12.99 -12.77 -14.66
N ILE A 48 13.14 -11.86 -13.69
CA ILE A 48 13.90 -12.10 -12.46
C ILE A 48 13.28 -13.24 -11.66
N LEU A 49 11.96 -13.30 -11.54
CA LEU A 49 11.25 -14.37 -10.84
C LEU A 49 11.40 -15.74 -11.53
N LEU A 50 11.52 -15.75 -12.86
CA LEU A 50 11.73 -16.97 -13.64
C LEU A 50 13.17 -17.50 -13.55
N TYR A 51 14.14 -16.68 -13.16
CA TYR A 51 15.55 -17.09 -13.06
C TYR A 51 15.77 -18.26 -12.07
N PRO A 52 15.34 -18.20 -10.80
CA PRO A 52 15.52 -19.32 -9.86
C PRO A 52 14.69 -20.54 -10.26
N TYR A 53 13.52 -20.34 -10.90
CA TYR A 53 12.70 -21.44 -11.38
C TYR A 53 13.39 -22.23 -12.50
N LYS A 54 14.01 -21.52 -13.46
CA LYS A 54 14.81 -22.14 -14.53
C LYS A 54 16.02 -22.90 -14.00
N GLN A 55 16.65 -22.41 -12.93
CA GLN A 55 17.77 -23.11 -12.29
C GLN A 55 17.31 -24.36 -11.52
N ALA A 56 16.18 -24.32 -10.83
CA ALA A 56 15.68 -25.42 -10.02
C ALA A 56 15.13 -26.60 -10.85
N VAL A 57 14.57 -26.33 -12.04
CA VAL A 57 13.97 -27.36 -12.90
C VAL A 57 15.03 -28.17 -13.67
N GLY A 58 16.30 -27.75 -13.65
CA GLY A 58 17.37 -28.43 -14.38
C GLY A 58 17.37 -28.04 -15.86
N GLY A 59 18.58 -27.80 -16.39
CA GLY A 59 18.81 -27.17 -17.69
C GLY A 59 18.00 -27.72 -18.86
N ASP A 60 17.64 -26.79 -19.75
CA ASP A 60 17.28 -27.02 -21.15
C ASP A 60 15.93 -27.68 -21.48
N THR A 61 15.00 -27.72 -20.53
CA THR A 61 13.58 -27.88 -20.93
C THR A 61 13.06 -26.50 -21.29
N ARG A 62 12.65 -26.30 -22.56
CA ARG A 62 11.91 -25.10 -22.96
C ARG A 62 10.71 -24.99 -22.03
N ILE A 63 10.79 -24.09 -21.06
CA ILE A 63 9.65 -23.73 -20.21
C ILE A 63 8.74 -22.92 -21.12
N GLU A 64 8.08 -23.62 -22.05
CA GLU A 64 6.90 -23.14 -22.72
C GLU A 64 5.84 -23.08 -21.62
N MET A 65 5.85 -21.98 -20.86
CA MET A 65 4.66 -21.59 -20.13
C MET A 65 3.60 -21.39 -21.20
N ILE A 66 2.77 -22.41 -21.37
CA ILE A 66 1.62 -22.40 -22.26
C ILE A 66 0.68 -21.33 -21.70
N TYR A 67 0.86 -20.09 -22.16
CA TYR A 67 -0.11 -19.03 -21.98
C TYR A 67 -1.34 -19.45 -22.78
N THR A 68 -2.32 -20.03 -22.11
CA THR A 68 -3.51 -20.60 -22.75
C THR A 68 -4.38 -19.46 -23.30
N ALA A 69 -4.19 -18.24 -22.80
CA ALA A 69 -4.75 -17.02 -23.38
C ALA A 69 -3.95 -15.76 -23.00
N PRO A 70 -3.96 -14.71 -23.86
CA PRO A 70 -3.35 -13.41 -23.55
C PRO A 70 -3.94 -12.76 -22.27
N GLN A 71 -5.16 -13.15 -21.88
CA GLN A 71 -5.78 -12.72 -20.63
C GLN A 71 -4.98 -13.17 -19.38
N GLU A 72 -4.42 -14.39 -19.39
CA GLU A 72 -3.68 -14.93 -18.25
C GLU A 72 -2.39 -14.16 -18.02
N PHE A 73 -1.71 -13.80 -19.11
CA PHE A 73 -0.51 -12.97 -19.08
C PHE A 73 -0.80 -11.59 -18.49
N PHE A 74 -1.87 -10.93 -18.94
CA PHE A 74 -2.28 -9.63 -18.40
C PHE A 74 -2.63 -9.69 -16.91
N PHE A 75 -3.41 -10.67 -16.47
CA PHE A 75 -3.72 -10.83 -15.04
C PHE A 75 -2.49 -11.13 -14.19
N THR A 76 -1.48 -11.79 -14.77
CA THR A 76 -0.21 -12.07 -14.08
C THR A 76 0.62 -10.81 -13.93
N GLU A 77 0.79 -10.02 -14.99
CA GLU A 77 1.46 -8.72 -14.94
C GLU A 77 0.75 -7.76 -13.97
N LEU A 78 -0.59 -7.74 -13.97
CA LEU A 78 -1.39 -6.93 -13.07
C LEU A 78 -1.21 -7.33 -11.60
N LYS A 79 -1.25 -8.63 -11.28
CA LYS A 79 -1.00 -9.10 -9.90
C LYS A 79 0.43 -8.78 -9.47
N LEU A 80 1.41 -9.08 -10.33
CA LEU A 80 2.83 -8.87 -10.03
C LEU A 80 3.14 -7.39 -9.77
N SER A 81 2.65 -6.51 -10.63
CA SER A 81 2.82 -5.07 -10.47
C SER A 81 2.10 -4.53 -9.25
N LEU A 82 0.92 -5.03 -8.90
CA LEU A 82 0.21 -4.66 -7.67
C LEU A 82 1.01 -5.04 -6.42
N PHE A 83 1.54 -6.27 -6.36
CA PHE A 83 2.38 -6.72 -5.24
C PHE A 83 3.69 -5.92 -5.16
N GLY A 84 4.37 -5.70 -6.30
CA GLY A 84 5.58 -4.87 -6.35
C GLY A 84 5.31 -3.43 -5.91
N ALA A 85 4.20 -2.85 -6.35
CA ALA A 85 3.78 -1.51 -5.98
C ALA A 85 3.49 -1.38 -4.49
N LEU A 86 2.81 -2.37 -3.91
CA LEU A 86 2.56 -2.38 -2.47
C LEU A 86 3.88 -2.43 -1.68
N PHE A 87 4.84 -3.20 -2.16
CA PHE A 87 6.17 -3.31 -1.54
C PHE A 87 6.95 -1.99 -1.64
N LEU A 88 6.93 -1.32 -2.80
CA LEU A 88 7.57 -0.02 -2.98
C LEU A 88 6.85 1.12 -2.25
N ALA A 89 5.52 1.08 -2.19
CA ALA A 89 4.70 2.08 -1.49
C ALA A 89 4.67 1.86 0.02
N PHE A 90 5.12 0.70 0.52
CA PHE A 90 5.15 0.33 1.93
C PHE A 90 5.68 1.42 2.87
N PRO A 91 6.85 2.06 2.66
CA PRO A 91 7.35 3.11 3.55
C PRO A 91 6.40 4.31 3.64
N ILE A 92 5.76 4.69 2.52
CA ILE A 92 4.81 5.80 2.49
C ILE A 92 3.53 5.39 3.24
N ILE A 93 2.98 4.22 2.94
CA ILE A 93 1.79 3.69 3.61
C ILE A 93 2.02 3.58 5.12
N ALA A 94 3.15 3.01 5.54
CA ALA A 94 3.52 2.85 6.93
C ALA A 94 3.65 4.21 7.64
N SER A 95 4.26 5.21 7.01
CA SER A 95 4.34 6.58 7.54
C SER A 95 2.95 7.21 7.70
N GLN A 96 2.07 7.05 6.71
CA GLN A 96 0.70 7.57 6.76
C GLN A 96 -0.13 6.91 7.86
N ILE A 97 0.00 5.59 8.03
CA ILE A 97 -0.65 4.82 9.10
C ILE A 97 -0.10 5.24 10.46
N TYR A 98 1.22 5.32 10.62
CA TYR A 98 1.85 5.72 11.89
C TYR A 98 1.34 7.09 12.34
N MET A 99 1.34 8.06 11.44
CA MET A 99 0.93 9.42 11.77
C MET A 99 -0.60 9.55 11.93
N PHE A 100 -1.40 8.60 11.45
CA PHE A 100 -2.82 8.46 11.84
C PHE A 100 -2.99 7.83 13.24
N VAL A 101 -2.20 6.82 13.58
CA VAL A 101 -2.30 6.11 14.87
C VAL A 101 -1.72 6.94 16.02
N ALA A 102 -0.65 7.69 15.79
CA ALA A 102 0.01 8.54 16.78
C ALA A 102 -0.96 9.50 17.52
N PRO A 103 -1.79 10.31 16.86
CA PRO A 103 -2.76 11.17 17.56
C PRO A 103 -3.88 10.37 18.25
N GLY A 104 -4.18 9.15 17.82
CA GLY A 104 -5.17 8.28 18.49
C GLY A 104 -4.66 7.68 19.81
N LEU A 105 -3.38 7.32 19.89
CA LEU A 105 -2.78 6.64 21.03
C LEU A 105 -2.12 7.59 22.04
N TYR A 106 -1.53 8.70 21.58
CA TYR A 106 -0.84 9.70 22.43
C TYR A 106 -1.77 10.83 22.93
N LYS A 107 -3.09 10.71 22.75
CA LYS A 107 -4.10 11.62 23.31
C LYS A 107 -3.99 11.79 24.83
N HIS A 108 -3.31 10.87 25.54
CA HIS A 108 -3.09 10.96 26.99
C HIS A 108 -1.84 11.75 27.42
N GLU A 109 -0.97 12.23 26.52
CA GLU A 109 0.23 12.99 26.92
C GLU A 109 0.26 14.45 26.46
N ARG A 110 -0.75 14.93 25.72
CA ARG A 110 -0.82 16.34 25.28
C ARG A 110 -1.41 17.33 26.28
N ARG A 111 -1.46 16.99 27.58
CA ARG A 111 -1.78 17.96 28.65
C ARG A 111 -0.52 18.54 29.35
N ALA A 112 0.68 18.16 28.92
CA ALA A 112 1.94 18.60 29.53
C ALA A 112 2.78 19.56 28.65
N PHE A 113 2.32 19.90 27.43
CA PHE A 113 2.98 20.87 26.55
C PHE A 113 2.15 22.14 26.43
N LEU A 114 1.99 22.83 27.56
CA LEU A 114 1.74 24.26 27.63
C LEU A 114 2.84 24.85 28.53
N PRO A 115 3.65 25.82 28.09
CA PRO A 115 3.90 26.98 28.92
C PRO A 115 2.65 27.88 28.99
#